data_AF-A0A925I5B1-F1
#
_entry.id   AF-A0A925I5B1-F1
#
_cell.length_a   1.000
_cell.length_b   1.000
_cell.length_c   1.000
_cell.angle_alpha   90.00
_cell.angle_beta   90.00
_cell.angle_gamma   90.00
#
_symmetry.space_group_name_H-M   'P 1'
#
loop_
_entity.id
_entity.type
_entity.pdbx_description
1 polymer ?
#
loop_
_entity_poly.entity_id
_entity_poly.type
_entity_poly.pdbx_seq_one_letter_code
_entity_poly.pdbx_strand_id
1 'polypeptide(L)'
;QPVRPLFSTPAEMIDVAETELLTERAAALAGGLPSGEDAPTTVSEAGPLQLELDDLLARLADFASVAAEGGKAAPLPIQHALLPASFAVASYRASMLPLLGDAAEASLQGATAKLARLPLAFTPTDAMLKLSDPHVAAMSIAHLSLDLESGPQDE
;
A
#
# COMPACT_ATOMS: atom_id res chain seq x y z
N GLN A 1 47.69 -55.86 -17.95
CA GLN A 1 46.74 -55.03 -18.73
C GLN A 1 46.26 -53.90 -17.81
N PRO A 2 46.31 -52.61 -18.21
CA PRO A 2 45.94 -51.53 -17.29
C PRO A 2 44.42 -51.50 -17.05
N VAL A 3 44.03 -51.18 -15.82
CA VAL A 3 42.62 -51.07 -15.40
C VAL A 3 42.03 -49.80 -16.02
N ARG A 4 40.92 -49.92 -16.75
CA ARG A 4 40.19 -48.76 -17.28
C ARG A 4 39.19 -48.26 -16.24
N PRO A 5 39.14 -46.95 -15.95
CA PRO A 5 38.06 -46.41 -15.12
C PRO A 5 36.73 -46.56 -15.86
N LEU A 6 35.72 -47.04 -15.15
CA LEU A 6 34.35 -47.10 -15.63
C LEU A 6 33.73 -45.71 -15.41
N PHE A 7 33.48 -44.99 -16.49
CA PHE A 7 32.74 -43.73 -16.43
C PHE A 7 31.24 -44.06 -16.41
N SER A 8 30.52 -43.60 -15.39
CA SER A 8 29.06 -43.72 -15.36
C SER A 8 28.46 -43.03 -16.58
N THR A 9 27.57 -43.70 -17.28
CA THR A 9 26.88 -43.08 -18.41
C THR A 9 25.85 -42.06 -17.89
N PRO A 10 25.44 -41.08 -18.71
CA PRO A 10 24.39 -40.14 -18.32
C PRO A 10 23.07 -40.83 -17.92
N ALA A 11 22.75 -41.99 -18.49
CA ALA A 11 21.57 -42.77 -18.10
C ALA A 11 21.68 -43.31 -16.67
N GLU A 12 22.83 -43.88 -16.31
CA GLU A 12 23.09 -44.36 -14.95
C GLU A 12 23.07 -43.22 -13.92
N MET A 13 23.51 -42.02 -14.31
CA MET A 13 23.43 -40.84 -13.42
C MET A 13 21.98 -40.38 -13.20
N ILE A 14 21.10 -40.55 -14.18
CA ILE A 14 19.67 -40.24 -14.05
C ILE A 14 18.99 -41.24 -13.11
N ASP A 15 19.27 -42.54 -13.28
CA ASP A 15 18.67 -43.58 -12.46
C ASP A 15 19.06 -43.46 -10.97
N VAL A 16 20.33 -43.12 -10.70
CA VAL A 16 20.79 -42.80 -9.34
C VAL A 16 20.10 -41.54 -8.80
N ALA A 17 20.01 -40.48 -9.60
CA ALA A 17 19.36 -39.24 -9.18
C ALA A 17 17.86 -39.45 -8.87
N GLU A 18 17.15 -40.26 -9.64
CA GLU A 18 15.74 -40.58 -9.39
C GLU A 18 15.57 -41.39 -8.11
N THR A 19 16.45 -42.37 -7.88
CA THR A 19 16.42 -43.20 -6.66
C THR A 19 16.67 -42.36 -5.41
N GLU A 20 17.65 -41.46 -5.45
CA GLU A 20 17.94 -40.54 -4.34
C GLU A 20 16.77 -39.56 -4.10
N LEU A 21 16.20 -38.99 -5.17
CA LEU A 21 15.05 -38.08 -5.08
C LEU A 21 13.81 -38.76 -4.47
N LEU A 22 13.51 -40.00 -4.88
CA LEU A 22 12.40 -40.77 -4.33
C LEU A 22 12.62 -41.10 -2.85
N THR A 23 13.86 -41.41 -2.47
CA THR A 23 14.26 -41.69 -1.09
C THR A 23 14.14 -40.44 -0.20
N GLU A 24 14.62 -39.29 -0.68
CA GLU A 24 14.53 -38.01 0.02
C GLU A 24 13.07 -37.54 0.16
N ARG A 25 12.26 -37.68 -0.89
CA ARG A 25 10.83 -37.34 -0.85
C ARG A 25 10.08 -38.16 0.20
N ALA A 26 10.37 -39.45 0.30
CA ALA A 26 9.78 -40.32 1.33
C ALA A 26 10.20 -39.88 2.74
N ALA A 27 11.46 -39.48 2.93
CA ALA A 27 11.95 -38.96 4.20
C ALA A 27 11.32 -37.60 4.57
N ALA A 28 11.15 -36.69 3.61
CA ALA A 28 10.52 -35.39 3.82
C ALA A 28 9.05 -35.49 4.25
N LEU A 29 8.32 -36.51 3.76
CA LEU A 29 6.94 -36.81 4.19
C LEU A 29 6.85 -37.35 5.63
N ALA A 30 7.94 -37.92 6.17
CA ALA A 30 7.96 -38.44 7.54
C ALA A 30 8.08 -37.34 8.60
N GLY A 31 8.62 -36.17 8.24
CA GLY A 31 8.67 -34.98 9.09
C GLY A 31 7.41 -34.14 8.99
N GLY A 32 6.23 -34.76 9.21
CA GLY A 32 4.89 -34.21 8.95
C GLY A 32 4.74 -32.71 9.24
N LEU A 33 3.88 -32.04 8.48
CA LEU A 33 3.67 -30.59 8.61
C LEU A 33 3.45 -30.22 10.08
N PRO A 34 4.03 -29.10 10.55
CA PRO A 34 3.72 -28.59 11.88
C PRO A 34 2.20 -28.48 12.01
N SER A 35 1.69 -28.77 13.21
CA SER A 35 0.25 -28.64 13.47
C SER A 35 -0.22 -27.25 13.05
N GLY A 36 -1.30 -27.20 12.27
CA GLY A 36 -1.93 -25.93 11.96
C GLY A 36 -2.39 -25.28 13.26
N GLU A 37 -1.77 -24.16 13.62
CA GLU A 37 -2.28 -23.31 14.68
C GLU A 37 -3.39 -22.42 14.07
N ASP A 38 -4.51 -22.31 14.78
CA ASP A 38 -5.52 -21.32 14.42
C ASP A 38 -4.86 -19.94 14.45
N ALA A 39 -5.02 -19.18 13.36
CA ALA A 39 -4.62 -17.78 13.37
C ALA A 39 -5.33 -17.12 14.57
N PRO A 40 -4.61 -16.39 15.43
CA PRO A 40 -5.24 -15.68 16.53
C PRO A 40 -6.35 -14.82 15.94
N THR A 41 -7.53 -14.86 16.56
CA THR A 41 -8.65 -14.01 16.19
C THR A 41 -8.23 -12.56 16.41
N THR A 42 -7.61 -11.95 15.41
CA THR A 42 -7.40 -10.52 15.38
C THR A 42 -8.79 -9.92 15.43
N VAL A 43 -9.11 -9.22 16.52
CA VAL A 43 -10.25 -8.31 16.56
C VAL A 43 -10.00 -7.39 15.37
N SER A 44 -10.87 -7.49 14.36
CA SER A 44 -10.66 -6.80 13.11
C SER A 44 -10.58 -5.30 13.38
N GLU A 45 -9.37 -4.73 13.39
CA GLU A 45 -9.12 -3.29 13.54
C GLU A 45 -9.65 -2.48 12.34
N ALA A 46 -10.37 -3.13 11.43
CA ALA A 46 -11.05 -2.53 10.29
C ALA A 46 -12.03 -1.42 10.71
N GLY A 47 -12.67 -1.51 11.87
CA GLY A 47 -13.63 -0.50 12.35
C GLY A 47 -12.99 0.88 12.57
N PRO A 48 -11.95 0.99 13.43
CA PRO A 48 -11.21 2.22 13.63
C PRO A 48 -10.63 2.81 12.34
N LEU A 49 -10.08 1.97 11.47
CA LEU A 49 -9.41 2.43 10.25
C LEU A 49 -10.40 3.01 9.22
N GLN A 50 -11.58 2.39 9.09
CA GLN A 50 -12.63 2.88 8.21
C GLN A 50 -13.13 4.26 8.64
N LEU A 51 -13.29 4.47 9.95
CA LEU A 51 -13.69 5.77 10.51
C LEU A 51 -12.63 6.85 10.23
N GLU A 52 -11.35 6.52 10.35
CA GLU A 52 -10.26 7.45 10.01
C GLU A 52 -10.24 7.84 8.54
N LEU A 53 -10.59 6.92 7.64
CA LEU A 53 -10.71 7.21 6.21
C LEU A 53 -11.92 8.11 5.90
N ASP A 54 -13.06 7.84 6.53
CA ASP A 54 -14.26 8.66 6.36
C ASP A 54 -14.04 10.09 6.88
N ASP A 55 -13.34 10.24 8.01
CA ASP A 55 -12.95 11.55 8.57
C ASP A 55 -11.97 12.30 7.67
N LEU A 56 -10.97 11.60 7.12
CA LEU A 56 -10.06 12.19 6.13
C LEU A 56 -10.83 12.68 4.91
N LEU A 57 -11.74 11.86 4.40
CA LEU A 57 -12.52 12.17 3.21
C LEU A 57 -13.39 13.41 3.43
N ALA A 58 -14.06 13.52 4.59
CA ALA A 58 -14.84 14.70 4.93
C ALA A 58 -13.98 15.97 4.95
N ARG A 59 -12.79 15.92 5.58
CA ARG A 59 -11.86 17.06 5.64
C ARG A 59 -11.38 17.50 4.25
N LEU A 60 -11.06 16.55 3.37
CA LEU A 60 -10.61 16.86 2.02
C LEU A 60 -11.75 17.40 1.14
N ALA A 61 -12.96 16.85 1.28
CA ALA A 61 -14.14 17.35 0.59
C ALA A 61 -14.50 18.78 1.01
N ASP A 62 -14.42 19.10 2.31
CA ASP A 62 -14.62 20.46 2.83
C ASP A 62 -13.58 21.44 2.27
N PHE A 63 -12.32 21.00 2.15
CA PHE A 63 -11.30 21.82 1.50
C PHE A 63 -11.65 22.07 0.03
N ALA A 64 -12.00 21.02 -0.71
CA ALA A 64 -12.34 21.14 -2.13
C ALA A 64 -13.56 22.06 -2.36
N SER A 65 -14.57 22.03 -1.49
CA SER A 65 -15.75 22.90 -1.61
C SER A 65 -15.40 24.37 -1.36
N VAL A 66 -14.70 24.68 -0.27
CA VAL A 66 -14.25 26.04 0.05
C VAL A 66 -13.33 26.59 -1.05
N ALA A 67 -12.45 25.74 -1.56
CA ALA A 67 -11.54 26.06 -2.64
C ALA A 67 -12.29 26.42 -3.94
N ALA A 68 -13.37 25.71 -4.25
CA ALA A 68 -14.17 25.93 -5.46
C ALA A 68 -14.98 27.24 -5.40
N GLU A 69 -15.52 27.58 -4.24
CA GLU A 69 -16.26 28.83 -4.03
C GLU A 69 -15.38 30.08 -4.14
N GLY A 70 -14.09 29.97 -3.78
CA GLY A 70 -13.13 31.07 -3.78
C GLY A 70 -12.46 31.38 -5.13
N GLY A 71 -12.70 30.60 -6.19
CA GLY A 71 -12.22 30.84 -7.56
C GLY A 71 -10.70 30.72 -7.80
N LYS A 72 -9.88 30.73 -6.76
CA LYS A 72 -8.44 30.44 -6.80
C LYS A 72 -7.99 29.98 -5.42
N ALA A 73 -8.04 28.68 -5.18
CA ALA A 73 -7.55 28.12 -3.94
C ALA A 73 -6.02 28.17 -3.90
N ALA A 74 -5.48 28.83 -2.89
CA ALA A 74 -4.05 28.73 -2.59
C ALA A 74 -3.72 27.26 -2.28
N PRO A 75 -2.56 26.73 -2.71
CA PRO A 75 -2.14 25.38 -2.37
C PRO A 75 -2.15 25.18 -0.85
N LEU A 76 -2.90 24.18 -0.38
CA LEU A 76 -2.99 23.87 1.04
C LEU A 76 -1.82 22.99 1.45
N PRO A 77 -1.02 23.37 2.45
CA PRO A 77 0.03 22.51 2.98
C PRO A 77 -0.57 21.23 3.61
N ILE A 78 -0.01 20.06 3.27
CA ILE A 78 -0.57 18.75 3.65
C ILE A 78 -0.66 18.52 5.15
N GLN A 79 0.20 19.16 5.95
CA GLN A 79 0.16 19.02 7.40
C GLN A 79 -1.16 19.52 7.99
N HIS A 80 -1.86 20.45 7.33
CA HIS A 80 -3.19 20.91 7.77
C HIS A 80 -4.29 19.88 7.52
N ALA A 81 -4.11 18.99 6.55
CA ALA A 81 -5.04 17.90 6.27
C ALA A 81 -4.77 16.67 7.15
N LEU A 82 -3.50 16.43 7.47
CA LEU A 82 -3.07 15.21 8.16
C LEU A 82 -3.01 15.34 9.69
N LEU A 83 -2.81 16.56 10.23
CA LEU A 83 -2.67 16.84 11.66
C LEU A 83 -3.83 17.68 12.21
N PRO A 84 -4.10 17.63 13.53
CA PRO A 84 -3.44 16.81 14.54
C PRO A 84 -3.86 15.34 14.48
N ALA A 85 -2.91 14.43 14.69
CA ALA A 85 -3.16 12.99 14.80
C ALA A 85 -1.96 12.28 15.45
N SER A 86 -2.14 11.03 15.88
CA SER A 86 -1.01 10.17 16.25
C SER A 86 -0.16 9.84 15.00
N PHE A 87 1.09 9.42 15.19
CA PHE A 87 1.97 9.05 14.06
C PHE A 87 1.35 7.97 13.17
N ALA A 88 0.70 6.96 13.77
CA ALA A 88 0.07 5.88 13.04
C ALA A 88 -1.07 6.38 12.13
N VAL A 89 -1.96 7.22 12.67
CA VAL A 89 -3.08 7.80 11.92
C VAL A 89 -2.58 8.77 10.85
N ALA A 90 -1.63 9.66 11.18
CA ALA A 90 -1.06 10.59 10.21
C ALA A 90 -0.37 9.85 9.05
N SER A 91 0.37 8.77 9.34
CA SER A 91 1.02 7.94 8.33
C SER A 91 0.02 7.18 7.47
N TYR A 92 -1.06 6.66 8.07
CA TYR A 92 -2.15 6.03 7.34
C TYR A 92 -2.84 7.03 6.39
N ARG A 93 -3.19 8.22 6.87
CA ARG A 93 -3.80 9.25 6.02
C ARG A 93 -2.85 9.68 4.89
N ALA A 94 -1.56 9.82 5.18
CA ALA A 94 -0.55 10.16 4.19
C ALA A 94 -0.43 9.10 3.08
N SER A 95 -0.55 7.81 3.42
CA SER A 95 -0.48 6.72 2.43
C SER A 95 -1.69 6.67 1.49
N MET A 96 -2.79 7.34 1.85
CA MET A 96 -3.98 7.44 1.00
C MET A 96 -3.93 8.61 0.01
N LEU A 97 -3.12 9.64 0.26
CA LEU A 97 -3.02 10.82 -0.61
C LEU A 97 -2.65 10.53 -2.08
N PRO A 98 -1.79 9.53 -2.40
CA PRO A 98 -1.50 9.18 -3.79
C PRO A 98 -2.70 8.67 -4.59
N LEU A 99 -3.80 8.27 -3.93
CA LEU A 99 -5.00 7.80 -4.61
C LEU A 99 -5.85 8.96 -5.17
N LEU A 100 -5.58 10.20 -4.78
CA LEU A 100 -6.29 11.38 -5.27
C LEU A 100 -6.08 11.53 -6.79
N GLY A 101 -7.16 11.50 -7.57
CA GLY A 101 -7.10 11.57 -9.03
C GLY A 101 -6.54 10.31 -9.71
N ASP A 102 -6.53 9.16 -9.04
CA ASP A 102 -6.06 7.89 -9.63
C ASP A 102 -6.92 7.49 -10.84
N ALA A 103 -6.31 7.29 -12.01
CA ALA A 103 -6.99 6.88 -13.24
C ALA A 103 -7.65 5.50 -13.15
N ALA A 104 -7.21 4.64 -12.22
CA ALA A 104 -7.81 3.34 -11.97
C ALA A 104 -9.05 3.39 -11.06
N GLU A 105 -9.57 4.59 -10.75
CA GLU A 105 -10.71 4.82 -9.84
C GLU A 105 -11.95 3.95 -10.15
N ALA A 106 -12.23 3.66 -11.43
CA ALA A 106 -13.35 2.79 -11.83
C ALA A 106 -13.28 1.36 -11.25
N SER A 107 -12.08 0.89 -10.91
CA SER A 107 -11.85 -0.41 -10.26
C SER A 107 -11.96 -0.36 -8.74
N LEU A 108 -11.95 0.84 -8.16
CA LEU A 108 -12.06 1.05 -6.72
C LEU A 108 -13.53 1.04 -6.29
N GLN A 109 -13.79 0.55 -5.08
CA GLN A 109 -15.12 0.56 -4.46
C GLN A 109 -15.08 1.18 -3.07
N GLY A 110 -16.21 1.71 -2.60
CA GLY A 110 -16.34 2.26 -1.25
C GLY A 110 -15.65 3.61 -1.06
N ALA A 111 -15.08 3.83 0.13
CA ALA A 111 -14.53 5.13 0.53
C ALA A 111 -13.25 5.53 -0.24
N THR A 112 -12.40 4.57 -0.62
CA THR A 112 -11.22 4.84 -1.45
C THR A 112 -11.58 5.31 -2.85
N ALA A 113 -12.66 4.76 -3.44
CA ALA A 113 -13.18 5.27 -4.72
C ALA A 113 -13.69 6.70 -4.61
N LYS A 114 -14.35 7.05 -3.49
CA LYS A 114 -14.79 8.42 -3.24
C LYS A 114 -13.61 9.38 -3.05
N LEU A 115 -12.55 8.92 -2.39
CA LEU A 115 -11.31 9.68 -2.23
C LEU A 115 -10.69 10.00 -3.60
N ALA A 116 -10.56 9.00 -4.47
CA ALA A 116 -9.97 9.16 -5.80
C ALA A 116 -10.76 10.13 -6.70
N ARG A 117 -12.08 10.23 -6.52
CA ARG A 117 -12.97 11.18 -7.22
C ARG A 117 -12.87 12.63 -6.76
N LEU A 118 -12.18 12.92 -5.67
CA LEU A 118 -12.08 14.30 -5.20
C LEU A 118 -11.32 15.13 -6.23
N PRO A 119 -11.75 16.37 -6.53
CA PRO A 119 -11.10 17.25 -7.51
C PRO A 119 -9.84 17.89 -6.91
N LEU A 120 -8.94 17.07 -6.37
CA LEU A 120 -7.75 17.47 -5.65
C LEU A 120 -6.52 16.77 -6.24
N ALA A 121 -5.46 17.53 -6.44
CA ALA A 121 -4.15 17.01 -6.80
C ALA A 121 -3.20 17.09 -5.61
N PHE A 122 -2.45 16.02 -5.38
CA PHE A 122 -1.37 15.97 -4.40
C PHE A 122 -0.02 16.18 -5.07
N THR A 123 0.73 17.20 -4.64
CA THR A 123 2.05 17.52 -5.19
C THR A 123 3.12 17.44 -4.10
N PRO A 124 3.86 16.32 -4.00
CA PRO A 124 4.97 16.17 -3.08
C PRO A 124 6.27 16.76 -3.60
N THR A 125 7.18 17.03 -2.67
CA THR A 125 8.58 17.42 -2.96
C THR A 125 9.54 16.60 -2.10
N ASP A 126 10.81 16.57 -2.49
CA ASP A 126 11.87 15.82 -1.79
C ASP A 126 12.39 16.53 -0.52
N ALA A 127 11.90 17.75 -0.24
CA ALA A 127 12.29 18.52 0.93
C ALA A 127 11.41 18.18 2.14
N MET A 128 11.98 18.29 3.34
CA MET A 128 11.30 18.00 4.61
C MET A 128 11.06 19.29 5.41
N LEU A 129 9.89 19.39 6.01
CA LEU A 129 9.53 20.41 6.99
C LEU A 129 9.57 19.79 8.40
N LYS A 130 10.33 20.41 9.31
CA LYS A 130 10.25 20.09 10.73
C LYS A 130 8.99 20.70 11.32
N LEU A 131 8.26 19.92 12.11
CA LEU A 131 7.01 20.31 12.72
C LEU A 131 7.15 20.44 14.23
N SER A 132 6.29 21.27 14.82
CA SER A 132 6.13 21.37 16.27
C SER A 132 4.92 20.56 16.72
N ASP A 133 4.88 19.27 16.35
CA ASP A 133 3.82 18.33 16.71
C ASP A 133 4.37 17.25 17.68
N PRO A 134 3.60 16.84 18.70
CA PRO A 134 4.08 15.86 19.70
C PRO A 134 4.28 14.45 19.15
N HIS A 135 3.65 14.08 18.03
CA HIS A 135 3.70 12.73 17.47
C HIS A 135 4.43 12.67 16.12
N VAL A 136 4.52 13.78 15.39
CA VAL A 136 5.14 13.86 14.07
C VAL A 136 6.23 14.93 14.05
N ALA A 137 7.50 14.50 14.05
CA ALA A 137 8.64 15.42 14.11
C ALA A 137 8.91 16.15 12.78
N ALA A 138 8.62 15.51 11.64
CA ALA A 138 8.83 16.08 10.31
C ALA A 138 7.93 15.41 9.26
N MET A 139 7.63 16.14 8.19
CA MET A 139 6.88 15.64 7.03
C MET A 139 7.46 16.21 5.73
N SER A 140 7.26 15.51 4.61
CA SER A 140 7.60 16.07 3.30
C SER A 140 6.83 17.35 3.04
N ILE A 141 7.48 18.34 2.44
CA ILE A 141 6.81 19.53 1.93
C ILE A 141 5.97 19.07 0.75
N ALA A 142 4.65 19.10 0.92
CA ALA A 142 3.70 18.74 -0.11
C ALA A 142 2.43 19.57 0.03
N HIS A 143 1.73 19.81 -1.09
CA HIS A 143 0.55 20.67 -1.12
C HIS A 143 -0.61 19.96 -1.83
N LEU A 144 -1.83 20.37 -1.45
CA LEU A 144 -3.07 19.99 -2.11
C LEU A 144 -3.60 21.21 -2.88
N SER A 145 -3.96 21.00 -4.13
CA SER A 145 -4.59 22.03 -4.98
C SER A 145 -5.82 21.46 -5.66
N LEU A 146 -6.76 22.33 -6.04
CA LEU A 146 -7.85 21.91 -6.90
C LEU A 146 -7.30 21.45 -8.24
N ASP A 147 -7.74 20.28 -8.68
CA ASP A 147 -7.58 19.84 -10.05
C ASP A 147 -8.84 20.22 -10.82
N LEU A 148 -8.74 21.23 -11.67
CA LEU A 148 -9.85 21.73 -12.50
C LEU A 148 -9.83 21.10 -13.90
N GLU A 149 -8.83 20.28 -14.24
CA GLU A 149 -8.71 19.65 -15.56
C GLU A 149 -9.45 18.31 -15.67
N SER A 150 -9.86 17.73 -14.54
CA SER A 150 -10.59 16.46 -14.44
C SER A 150 -12.12 16.65 -14.36
N GLY A 151 -12.66 17.56 -15.17
CA GLY A 151 -14.10 17.55 -15.50
C GLY A 151 -14.45 16.35 -16.40
N PRO A 152 -15.68 15.81 -16.35
CA PRO A 152 -16.07 14.73 -17.25
C PRO A 152 -15.84 15.20 -18.69
N GLN A 153 -15.06 14.43 -19.45
CA GLN A 153 -15.05 14.55 -20.90
C GLN A 153 -16.43 14.08 -21.35
N ASP A 154 -17.33 15.03 -21.63
CA ASP A 154 -18.60 14.76 -22.30
C ASP A 154 -18.30 14.05 -23.64
N GLU A 155 -18.64 12.76 -23.73
CA GLU A 155 -18.86 12.04 -24.98
C GLU A 155 -20.29 12.27 -25.51
#